data_AF-A0A6A3E7X6-F1
#
_entry.id   AF-A0A6A3E7X6-F1
#
_cell.length_a   1.000
_cell.length_b   1.000
_cell.length_c   1.000
_cell.angle_alpha   90.00
_cell.angle_beta   90.00
_cell.angle_gamma   90.00
#
_symmetry.space_group_name_H-M   'P 1'
#
loop_
_entity.id
_entity.type
_entity.pdbx_description
1 polymer ?
#
loop_
_entity_poly.entity_id
_entity_poly.type
_entity_poly.pdbx_seq_one_letter_code
_entity_poly.pdbx_strand_id
1 'polypeptide(L)'
;MRIGSILRSVTLLLAATICSSSLSSIEASQAGGNEACGQGQRVRKAWSSMTSSEKSLYLEAMDVAIKNGAIKQFAAIHVEPNGESQAHRSCAFFSWHRRLLLALESYLRDQDPKYACVTLPYYDIQTAYVRQAAGQCENLYDCSGILQEIGGNKAENQEVSITQNGETAFG
;
A
#
# COMPACT_ATOMS: atom_id res chain seq x y z
N MET A 1 82.37 -7.20 -7.66
CA MET A 1 82.18 -8.66 -7.59
C MET A 1 81.30 -9.08 -8.76
N ARG A 2 81.78 -10.03 -9.58
CA ARG A 2 81.12 -10.57 -10.77
C ARG A 2 80.09 -11.64 -10.40
N ILE A 3 79.32 -12.06 -11.42
CA ILE A 3 78.58 -13.33 -11.67
C ILE A 3 77.12 -12.93 -11.94
N GLY A 4 76.48 -13.06 -13.11
CA GLY A 4 76.51 -14.06 -14.18
C GLY A 4 75.03 -14.16 -14.64
N SER A 5 74.67 -13.64 -15.82
CA SER A 5 74.36 -14.41 -17.05
C SER A 5 73.04 -15.21 -17.07
N ILE A 6 72.22 -14.93 -18.10
CA ILE A 6 71.50 -15.88 -19.00
C ILE A 6 69.98 -16.18 -18.77
N LEU A 7 69.21 -15.83 -19.82
CA LEU A 7 68.00 -16.46 -20.42
C LEU A 7 66.73 -16.70 -19.58
N ARG A 8 65.57 -16.18 -20.01
CA ARG A 8 64.61 -16.85 -20.94
C ARG A 8 63.26 -16.12 -20.94
N SER A 9 62.68 -16.04 -22.13
CA SER A 9 61.34 -15.54 -22.43
C SER A 9 60.25 -16.25 -21.64
N VAL A 10 59.30 -15.50 -21.09
CA VAL A 10 57.95 -15.99 -20.77
C VAL A 10 56.94 -14.94 -21.20
N THR A 11 56.38 -15.15 -22.39
CA THR A 11 55.22 -14.42 -22.88
C THR A 11 54.01 -14.87 -22.04
N LEU A 12 53.57 -14.01 -21.12
CA LEU A 12 52.34 -14.25 -20.33
C LEU A 12 51.12 -14.00 -21.24
N LEU A 13 50.56 -15.08 -21.80
CA LEU A 13 49.17 -15.09 -22.24
C LEU A 13 48.28 -15.06 -20.99
N LEU A 14 47.70 -13.90 -20.70
CA LEU A 14 46.64 -13.77 -19.70
C LEU A 14 45.32 -14.21 -20.36
N ALA A 15 44.97 -15.49 -20.21
CA ALA A 15 43.64 -15.98 -20.55
C ALA A 15 42.65 -15.41 -19.51
N ALA A 16 41.87 -14.42 -19.91
CA ALA A 16 40.74 -13.92 -19.14
C ALA A 16 39.61 -14.97 -19.18
N THR A 17 39.64 -15.93 -18.26
CA THR A 17 38.50 -16.80 -17.96
C THR A 17 37.40 -15.95 -17.34
N ILE A 18 36.43 -15.56 -18.17
CA ILE A 18 35.17 -14.97 -17.71
C ILE A 18 34.40 -16.07 -16.98
N CYS A 19 34.49 -16.09 -15.65
CA CYS A 19 33.53 -16.81 -14.83
C CYS A 19 32.17 -16.13 -15.03
N SER A 20 31.35 -16.70 -15.89
CA SER A 20 29.92 -16.38 -16.00
C SER A 20 29.22 -16.84 -14.72
N SER A 21 29.31 -16.05 -13.65
CA SER A 21 28.37 -16.14 -12.55
C SER A 21 27.03 -15.65 -13.07
N SER A 22 26.10 -16.58 -13.28
CA SER A 22 24.68 -16.26 -13.44
C SER A 22 24.25 -15.50 -12.19
N LEU A 23 24.16 -14.17 -12.30
CA LEU A 23 23.44 -13.33 -11.35
C LEU A 23 21.99 -13.78 -11.43
N SER A 24 21.57 -14.69 -10.54
CA SER A 24 20.16 -14.89 -10.28
C SER A 24 19.59 -13.55 -9.88
N SER A 25 18.69 -13.02 -10.70
CA SER A 25 17.86 -11.88 -10.35
C SER A 25 17.19 -12.23 -9.02
N ILE A 26 17.65 -11.63 -7.92
CA ILE A 26 16.83 -11.57 -6.73
C ILE A 26 15.71 -10.62 -7.14
N GLU A 27 14.62 -11.17 -7.66
CA GLU A 27 13.37 -10.43 -7.69
C GLU A 27 13.12 -10.08 -6.23
N ALA A 28 13.31 -8.80 -5.90
CA ALA A 28 12.85 -8.29 -4.63
C ALA A 28 11.36 -8.63 -4.61
N SER A 29 10.98 -9.62 -3.79
CA SER A 29 9.59 -10.00 -3.62
C SER A 29 8.84 -8.70 -3.37
N GLN A 30 7.99 -8.30 -4.32
CA GLN A 30 7.31 -7.02 -4.25
C GLN A 30 6.61 -6.99 -2.89
N ALA A 31 7.03 -6.10 -1.98
CA ALA A 31 6.47 -6.07 -0.63
C ALA A 31 4.93 -6.14 -0.71
N GLY A 32 4.37 -7.23 -0.16
CA GLY A 32 2.93 -7.51 -0.18
C GLY A 32 2.37 -8.39 -1.30
N GLY A 33 3.19 -9.13 -2.04
CA GLY A 33 2.74 -9.96 -3.16
C GLY A 33 2.69 -11.41 -2.74
N ASN A 34 1.51 -12.02 -2.78
CA ASN A 34 1.39 -13.47 -2.72
C ASN A 34 1.29 -14.02 -4.15
N GLU A 35 1.89 -15.20 -4.38
CA GLU A 35 1.99 -15.83 -5.71
C GLU A 35 0.63 -16.25 -6.29
N ALA A 36 -0.41 -16.28 -5.44
CA ALA A 36 -1.73 -16.80 -5.75
C ALA A 36 -2.54 -15.97 -6.77
N CYS A 37 -2.15 -14.72 -7.07
CA CYS A 37 -2.92 -13.83 -7.95
C CYS A 37 -2.28 -13.53 -9.30
N GLY A 38 -1.46 -14.47 -9.76
CA GLY A 38 -0.60 -14.28 -10.90
C GLY A 38 0.46 -13.22 -10.61
N GLN A 39 1.59 -13.28 -11.31
CA GLN A 39 2.63 -12.25 -11.21
C GLN A 39 2.24 -10.94 -11.95
N GLY A 40 0.94 -10.71 -12.14
CA GLY A 40 0.42 -9.52 -12.79
C GLY A 40 0.61 -8.27 -11.93
N GLN A 41 0.76 -7.13 -12.59
CA GLN A 41 0.86 -5.83 -11.94
C GLN A 41 -0.39 -5.57 -11.07
N ARG A 42 -0.21 -5.18 -9.80
CA ARG A 42 -1.32 -4.71 -8.95
C ARG A 42 -1.81 -3.36 -9.45
N VAL A 43 -3.09 -3.29 -9.80
CA VAL A 43 -3.73 -2.05 -10.27
C VAL A 43 -4.77 -1.61 -9.25
N ARG A 44 -4.46 -0.52 -8.53
CA ARG A 44 -5.43 0.14 -7.66
C ARG A 44 -6.42 0.93 -8.50
N LYS A 45 -7.70 0.83 -8.18
CA LYS A 45 -8.80 1.44 -8.93
C LYS A 45 -9.51 2.51 -8.09
N ALA A 46 -10.11 3.48 -8.77
CA ALA A 46 -11.07 4.36 -8.13
C ALA A 46 -12.25 3.51 -7.68
N TRP A 47 -12.81 3.78 -6.51
CA TRP A 47 -13.98 3.02 -6.01
C TRP A 47 -15.13 2.94 -7.01
N SER A 48 -15.38 4.03 -7.75
CA SER A 48 -16.39 4.13 -8.80
C SER A 48 -16.14 3.23 -10.01
N SER A 49 -14.89 2.81 -10.23
CA SER A 49 -14.47 1.95 -11.36
C SER A 49 -14.33 0.48 -10.98
N MET A 50 -14.58 0.12 -9.72
CA MET A 50 -14.54 -1.27 -9.26
C MET A 50 -15.85 -1.98 -9.56
N THR A 51 -15.76 -3.28 -9.87
CA THR A 51 -16.95 -4.13 -9.97
C THR A 51 -17.55 -4.40 -8.58
N SER A 52 -18.81 -4.86 -8.54
CA SER A 52 -19.44 -5.27 -7.28
C SER A 52 -18.65 -6.37 -6.57
N SER A 53 -18.09 -7.34 -7.31
CA SER A 53 -17.28 -8.40 -6.72
C SER A 53 -15.97 -7.90 -6.12
N GLU A 54 -15.30 -6.94 -6.77
CA GLU A 54 -14.07 -6.32 -6.24
C GLU A 54 -14.36 -5.54 -4.95
N LYS A 55 -15.47 -4.79 -4.91
CA LYS A 55 -15.90 -4.05 -3.73
C LYS A 55 -16.25 -5.00 -2.58
N SER A 56 -17.05 -6.03 -2.83
CA SER A 56 -17.41 -7.03 -1.81
C SER A 56 -16.18 -7.74 -1.24
N LEU A 57 -15.23 -8.13 -2.09
CA LEU A 57 -13.99 -8.77 -1.65
C LEU A 57 -13.15 -7.86 -0.76
N TYR A 58 -13.03 -6.58 -1.12
CA TYR A 58 -12.32 -5.58 -0.30
C TYR A 58 -13.02 -5.35 1.05
N LEU A 59 -14.35 -5.16 1.05
CA LEU A 59 -15.11 -4.93 2.27
C LEU A 59 -15.04 -6.12 3.22
N GLU A 60 -15.13 -7.35 2.69
CA GLU A 60 -14.99 -8.57 3.47
C GLU A 60 -13.59 -8.68 4.09
N ALA A 61 -12.53 -8.46 3.30
CA ALA A 61 -11.15 -8.47 3.81
C ALA A 61 -10.92 -7.40 4.89
N MET A 62 -11.51 -6.22 4.72
CA MET A 62 -11.43 -5.12 5.69
C MET A 62 -12.17 -5.44 6.98
N ASP A 63 -13.37 -6.01 6.90
CA ASP A 63 -14.15 -6.44 8.07
C ASP A 63 -13.39 -7.47 8.91
N VAL A 64 -12.74 -8.45 8.26
CA VAL A 64 -11.85 -9.39 8.95
C VAL A 64 -10.67 -8.66 9.63
N ALA A 65 -10.04 -7.72 8.94
CA ALA A 65 -8.93 -6.95 9.50
C ALA A 65 -9.34 -6.08 10.69
N ILE A 66 -10.55 -5.52 10.68
CA ILE A 66 -11.14 -4.78 11.80
C ILE A 66 -11.38 -5.73 12.98
N LYS A 67 -12.05 -6.87 12.75
CA LYS A 67 -12.36 -7.87 13.79
C LYS A 67 -11.12 -8.44 14.45
N ASN A 68 -10.04 -8.63 13.68
CA ASN A 68 -8.76 -9.10 14.19
C ASN A 68 -7.92 -8.00 14.88
N GLY A 69 -8.41 -6.76 14.92
CA GLY A 69 -7.73 -5.63 15.56
C GLY A 69 -6.57 -5.05 14.74
N ALA A 70 -6.37 -5.47 13.50
CA ALA A 70 -5.28 -4.97 12.66
C ALA A 70 -5.44 -3.49 12.34
N ILE A 71 -6.66 -3.03 12.00
CA ILE A 71 -6.91 -1.61 11.71
C ILE A 71 -6.61 -0.73 12.93
N LYS A 72 -6.93 -1.20 14.14
CA LYS A 72 -6.53 -0.53 15.39
C LYS A 72 -5.01 -0.42 15.52
N GLN A 73 -4.27 -1.47 15.16
CA GLN A 73 -2.80 -1.45 15.20
C GLN A 73 -2.19 -0.52 14.13
N PHE A 74 -2.71 -0.53 12.90
CA PHE A 74 -2.28 0.40 11.86
C PHE A 74 -2.54 1.87 12.25
N ALA A 75 -3.68 2.15 12.87
CA ALA A 75 -3.97 3.46 13.44
C ALA A 75 -2.99 3.82 14.57
N ALA A 76 -2.69 2.88 15.47
CA ALA A 76 -1.71 3.09 16.54
C ALA A 76 -0.29 3.39 16.01
N ILE A 77 0.15 2.68 14.97
CA ILE A 77 1.45 2.95 14.29
C ILE A 77 1.47 4.35 13.67
N HIS A 78 0.34 4.85 13.18
CA HIS A 78 0.26 6.19 12.59
C HIS A 78 0.34 7.30 13.62
N VAL A 79 -0.27 7.12 14.79
CA VAL A 79 -0.40 8.18 15.80
C VAL A 79 0.61 8.10 16.95
N GLU A 80 1.37 7.00 17.07
CA GLU A 80 2.46 6.94 18.06
C GLU A 80 3.52 8.01 17.76
N PRO A 81 4.22 8.57 18.77
CA PRO A 81 5.05 9.77 18.59
C PRO A 81 6.10 9.71 17.47
N ASN A 82 6.74 8.56 17.26
CA ASN A 82 7.69 8.39 16.16
C ASN A 82 6.97 8.26 14.82
N GLY A 83 5.87 7.51 14.78
CA GLY A 83 4.98 7.38 13.64
C GLY A 83 4.48 8.74 13.15
N GLU A 84 3.93 9.56 14.05
CA GLU A 84 3.41 10.89 13.71
C GLU A 84 4.52 11.79 13.16
N SER A 85 5.66 11.86 13.86
CA SER A 85 6.78 12.73 13.47
C SER A 85 7.47 12.30 12.17
N GLN A 86 7.42 11.00 11.84
CA GLN A 86 7.88 10.49 10.54
C GLN A 86 6.83 10.73 9.44
N ALA A 87 5.54 10.52 9.75
CA ALA A 87 4.43 10.59 8.81
C ALA A 87 4.14 12.01 8.36
N HIS A 88 4.26 12.99 9.25
CA HIS A 88 3.90 14.39 8.98
C HIS A 88 5.05 15.34 9.27
N ARG A 89 4.96 16.55 8.70
CA ARG A 89 5.91 17.65 8.92
C ARG A 89 7.37 17.27 8.61
N SER A 90 7.57 16.25 7.79
CA SER A 90 8.85 15.68 7.41
C SER A 90 8.91 15.47 5.89
N CYS A 91 10.13 15.33 5.34
CA CYS A 91 10.32 14.97 3.93
C CYS A 91 9.83 13.54 3.62
N ALA A 92 9.54 12.73 4.64
CA ALA A 92 9.13 11.35 4.49
C ALA A 92 7.62 11.18 4.27
N PHE A 93 6.81 12.25 4.34
CA PHE A 93 5.34 12.19 4.24
C PHE A 93 4.82 11.19 3.19
N PHE A 94 5.25 11.35 1.93
CA PHE A 94 4.79 10.49 0.84
C PHE A 94 5.29 9.05 0.96
N SER A 95 6.56 8.86 1.29
CA SER A 95 7.17 7.53 1.39
C SER A 95 6.64 6.74 2.59
N TRP A 96 6.41 7.41 3.71
CA TRP A 96 5.88 6.82 4.94
C TRP A 96 4.43 6.35 4.73
N HIS A 97 3.55 7.21 4.20
CA HIS A 97 2.15 6.83 3.92
C HIS A 97 2.06 5.75 2.84
N ARG A 98 2.92 5.82 1.80
CA ARG A 98 3.03 4.77 0.79
C ARG A 98 3.36 3.43 1.44
N ARG A 99 4.32 3.40 2.37
CA ARG A 99 4.70 2.16 3.08
C ARG A 99 3.57 1.63 3.95
N LEU A 100 2.86 2.50 4.67
CA LEU A 100 1.70 2.11 5.48
C LEU A 100 0.60 1.46 4.62
N LEU A 101 0.26 2.07 3.48
CA LEU A 101 -0.72 1.51 2.54
C LEU A 101 -0.27 0.19 1.90
N LEU A 102 1.02 0.05 1.57
CA LEU A 102 1.55 -1.22 1.07
C LEU A 102 1.46 -2.30 2.15
N ALA A 103 1.81 -1.99 3.40
CA ALA A 103 1.72 -2.92 4.51
C ALA A 103 0.26 -3.34 4.78
N LEU A 104 -0.69 -2.41 4.74
CA LEU A 104 -2.12 -2.72 4.87
C LEU A 104 -2.60 -3.64 3.73
N GLU A 105 -2.28 -3.31 2.48
CA GLU A 105 -2.64 -4.16 1.34
C GLU A 105 -2.03 -5.57 1.47
N SER A 106 -0.77 -5.67 1.90
CA SER A 106 -0.08 -6.94 2.17
C SER A 106 -0.83 -7.75 3.21
N TYR A 107 -1.14 -7.12 4.36
CA TYR A 107 -1.88 -7.75 5.44
C TYR A 107 -3.22 -8.29 4.92
N LEU A 108 -3.99 -7.48 4.18
CA LEU A 108 -5.30 -7.88 3.69
C LEU A 108 -5.24 -9.15 2.81
N ARG A 109 -4.20 -9.25 1.97
CA ARG A 109 -3.99 -10.36 1.04
C ARG A 109 -3.52 -11.64 1.73
N ASP A 110 -2.83 -11.52 2.87
CA ASP A 110 -2.28 -12.65 3.62
C ASP A 110 -3.29 -13.26 4.60
N GLN A 111 -4.44 -12.62 4.82
CA GLN A 111 -5.48 -13.12 5.74
C GLN A 111 -6.08 -14.47 5.31
N ASP A 112 -6.31 -14.68 4.01
CA ASP A 112 -6.92 -15.88 3.45
C ASP A 112 -6.58 -15.98 1.95
N PRO A 113 -6.37 -17.19 1.38
CA PRO A 113 -6.13 -17.36 -0.05
C PRO A 113 -7.15 -16.68 -0.97
N LYS A 114 -8.42 -16.53 -0.56
CA LYS A 114 -9.44 -15.84 -1.36
C LYS A 114 -9.19 -14.33 -1.47
N TYR A 115 -8.56 -13.72 -0.48
CA TYR A 115 -8.20 -12.29 -0.51
C TYR A 115 -6.90 -12.03 -1.25
N ALA A 116 -6.28 -13.07 -1.79
CA ALA A 116 -4.98 -12.92 -2.41
C ALA A 116 -4.95 -11.86 -3.49
N CYS A 117 -6.07 -11.55 -4.16
CA CYS A 117 -6.11 -10.59 -5.27
C CYS A 117 -6.60 -9.20 -4.85
N VAL A 118 -6.87 -8.97 -3.56
CA VAL A 118 -7.39 -7.69 -3.11
C VAL A 118 -6.35 -6.58 -3.36
N THR A 119 -6.86 -5.41 -3.76
CA THR A 119 -6.08 -4.18 -3.91
C THR A 119 -6.75 -3.08 -3.12
N LEU A 120 -5.97 -2.13 -2.59
CA LEU A 120 -6.58 -0.98 -1.92
C LEU A 120 -7.25 -0.06 -2.95
N PRO A 121 -8.54 0.26 -2.79
CA PRO A 121 -9.19 1.27 -3.61
C PRO A 121 -8.71 2.67 -3.25
N TYR A 122 -8.92 3.63 -4.15
CA TYR A 122 -8.80 5.04 -3.83
C TYR A 122 -10.12 5.79 -4.01
N TYR A 123 -10.29 6.84 -3.19
CA TYR A 123 -11.36 7.79 -3.34
C TYR A 123 -10.94 8.90 -4.31
N ASP A 124 -11.60 8.96 -5.47
CA ASP A 124 -11.48 10.09 -6.38
C ASP A 124 -12.39 11.26 -5.94
N ILE A 125 -11.92 12.00 -4.94
CA ILE A 125 -12.61 13.17 -4.39
C ILE A 125 -12.72 14.31 -5.42
N GLN A 126 -11.80 14.38 -6.39
CA GLN A 126 -11.78 15.45 -7.38
C GLN A 126 -12.97 15.30 -8.34
N THR A 127 -13.21 14.09 -8.81
CA THR A 127 -14.41 13.80 -9.61
C THR A 127 -15.69 14.10 -8.80
N ALA A 128 -15.75 13.71 -7.53
CA ALA A 128 -16.92 14.02 -6.69
C ALA A 128 -17.15 15.54 -6.54
N TYR A 129 -16.08 16.32 -6.33
CA TYR A 129 -16.13 17.77 -6.24
C TYR A 129 -16.62 18.43 -7.54
N VAL A 130 -16.09 18.01 -8.69
CA VAL A 130 -16.51 18.54 -10.00
C VAL A 130 -17.99 18.25 -10.26
N ARG A 131 -18.47 17.05 -9.91
CA ARG A 131 -19.89 16.69 -10.05
C ARG A 131 -20.80 17.56 -9.16
N GLN A 132 -20.37 17.84 -7.94
CA GLN A 132 -21.09 18.74 -7.03
C GLN A 132 -21.14 20.16 -7.60
N ALA A 133 -20.01 20.69 -8.05
CA ALA A 133 -19.92 22.02 -8.64
C ALA A 133 -20.77 22.15 -9.91
N ALA A 134 -20.95 21.07 -10.66
CA ALA A 134 -21.82 20.98 -11.83
C ALA A 134 -23.32 20.78 -11.48
N GLY A 135 -23.70 20.74 -10.19
CA GLY A 135 -25.09 20.58 -9.75
C GLY A 135 -25.68 19.19 -9.98
N GLN A 136 -24.83 18.15 -10.13
CA GLN A 136 -25.29 16.78 -10.40
C GLN A 136 -25.73 16.03 -9.13
N CYS A 137 -25.45 16.58 -7.96
CA CYS A 137 -25.70 16.02 -6.63
C CYS A 137 -25.66 17.16 -5.60
N GLU A 138 -26.35 17.01 -4.47
CA GLU A 138 -26.53 18.11 -3.50
C GLU A 138 -25.27 18.39 -2.67
N ASN A 139 -24.50 17.34 -2.35
CA ASN A 139 -23.34 17.40 -1.48
C ASN A 139 -22.34 16.29 -1.82
N LEU A 140 -21.16 16.36 -1.19
CA LEU A 140 -20.08 15.40 -1.45
C LEU A 140 -20.46 13.94 -1.15
N TYR A 141 -21.32 13.70 -0.14
CA TYR A 141 -21.82 12.36 0.18
C TYR A 141 -22.64 11.80 -0.99
N ASP A 142 -23.57 12.59 -1.53
CA ASP A 142 -24.40 12.19 -2.67
C ASP A 142 -23.57 11.99 -3.95
N CYS A 143 -22.48 12.76 -4.11
CA CYS A 143 -21.56 12.63 -5.25
C CYS A 143 -20.58 11.44 -5.14
N SER A 144 -20.51 10.79 -3.98
CA SER A 144 -19.43 9.83 -3.66
C SER A 144 -19.98 8.48 -3.24
N GLY A 145 -20.12 7.56 -4.20
CA GLY A 145 -20.55 6.19 -3.91
C GLY A 145 -19.68 5.47 -2.88
N ILE A 146 -18.39 5.81 -2.79
CA ILE A 146 -17.52 5.26 -1.73
C ILE A 146 -18.03 5.59 -0.33
N LEU A 147 -18.50 6.82 -0.07
CA LEU A 147 -18.97 7.22 1.26
C LEU A 147 -20.26 6.48 1.63
N GLN A 148 -21.12 6.20 0.66
CA GLN A 148 -22.37 5.48 0.86
C GLN A 148 -22.13 3.98 1.10
N GLU A 149 -21.15 3.38 0.42
CA GLU A 149 -20.98 1.93 0.38
C GLU A 149 -20.03 1.39 1.47
N ILE A 150 -19.14 2.21 2.03
CA ILE A 150 -18.23 1.78 3.12
C ILE A 150 -18.80 1.99 4.53
N GLY A 151 -20.08 2.37 4.64
CA GLY A 151 -20.76 2.63 5.91
C GLY A 151 -20.68 4.09 6.39
N GLY A 152 -20.41 5.04 5.49
CA GLY A 152 -20.61 6.46 5.80
C GLY A 152 -22.09 6.81 5.81
N ASN A 153 -22.48 7.69 6.73
CA ASN A 153 -23.83 8.23 6.81
C ASN A 153 -23.89 9.59 6.13
N LYS A 154 -25.05 9.94 5.56
CA LYS A 154 -25.32 11.33 5.20
C LYS A 154 -25.19 12.14 6.49
N ALA A 155 -24.42 13.23 6.46
CA ALA A 155 -24.35 14.14 7.60
C ALA A 155 -25.76 14.69 7.83
N GLU A 156 -26.43 14.21 8.87
CA GLU A 156 -27.64 14.81 9.39
C GLU A 156 -27.22 15.92 10.36
N ASN A 157 -27.99 17.01 10.48
CA ASN A 157 -27.73 18.06 11.47
C ASN A 157 -28.03 17.59 12.91
N GLN A 158 -27.86 16.30 13.19
CA GLN A 158 -27.98 15.70 14.51
C GLN A 158 -26.59 15.51 15.08
N GLU A 159 -26.37 16.09 16.25
CA GLU A 159 -25.14 15.89 17.02
C GLU A 159 -24.98 14.41 17.34
N VAL A 160 -23.87 13.83 16.91
CA VAL A 160 -23.50 12.44 17.16
C VAL A 160 -22.30 12.40 18.10
N SER A 161 -22.34 11.50 19.08
CA SER A 161 -21.23 11.27 19.99
C SER A 161 -20.50 9.97 19.69
N ILE A 162 -19.18 10.00 19.81
CA ILE A 162 -18.32 8.83 19.69
C ILE A 162 -17.48 8.75 20.97
N THR A 163 -17.61 7.64 21.70
CA THR A 163 -16.74 7.33 22.84
C THR A 163 -15.61 6.41 22.40
N GLN A 164 -14.37 6.89 22.46
CA GLN A 164 -13.17 6.07 22.28
C GLN A 164 -12.29 6.15 23.53
N ASN A 165 -11.90 5.00 24.08
CA ASN A 165 -11.04 4.88 25.26
C ASN A 165 -11.53 5.67 26.51
N GLY A 166 -12.84 5.84 26.65
CA GLY A 166 -13.43 6.60 27.77
C GLY A 166 -13.53 8.11 27.54
N GLU A 167 -12.97 8.61 26.44
CA GLU A 167 -13.16 9.99 25.99
C GLU A 167 -14.31 10.06 24.99
N THR A 168 -15.20 11.03 25.15
CA THR A 168 -16.35 11.24 24.26
C THR A 168 -16.15 12.50 23.44
N ALA A 169 -16.19 12.35 22.12
CA ALA A 169 -16.21 13.45 21.16
C ALA A 169 -17.63 13.64 20.62
N PHE A 170 -18.01 14.89 20.34
CA PHE A 170 -19.28 15.26 19.71
C PHE A 170 -18.99 15.85 18.32
N GLY A 171 -19.84 15.55 17.34
CA GLY A 171 -19.72 16.01 15.95
C GLY A 171 -21.06 16.25 15.30
#